data_AF-A0A377DYR7-F1
#
_entry.id   AF-A0A377DYR7-F1
#
_cell.length_a   1.000
_cell.length_b   1.000
_cell.length_c   1.000
_cell.angle_alpha   90.00
_cell.angle_beta   90.00
_cell.angle_gamma   90.00
#
_symmetry.space_group_name_H-M   'P 1'
#
loop_
_entity.id
_entity.type
_entity.pdbx_description
1 polymer ?
#
loop_
_entity_poly.entity_id
_entity_poly.type
_entity_poly.pdbx_seq_one_letter_code
_entity_poly.pdbx_strand_id
1 'polypeptide(L)'
;MARHGMLRARPHELLPGTLRVISVRMNYLPANAAFASTLKNPKLGYVSRYALGRDYHKLLRNRLKKLGEMIQQHCVSLNFRPFVDSAPILERPLAEKAGLGWTGKHSLILNREAGSFFFLGELLVDIPLPVDQPVEEGCGKCVACMTICPTGAIVEPYTVDARRCISYLTIELEGGDPEELRPLMGNRIYGCDDCQLICPWNRYSQLTTEEDFSPRKPLHAPETH
;
A
#
# COMPACT_ATOMS: atom_id res chain seq x y z
N MET A 1 2.75 3.90 -16.48
CA MET A 1 4.21 4.01 -16.78
C MET A 1 4.58 5.28 -17.55
N ALA A 2 3.70 5.84 -18.40
CA ALA A 2 4.04 6.96 -19.30
C ALA A 2 4.49 8.27 -18.62
N ARG A 3 3.91 8.68 -17.48
CA ARG A 3 4.13 10.04 -16.93
C ARG A 3 5.53 10.32 -16.34
N HIS A 4 6.26 9.29 -15.90
CA HIS A 4 7.55 9.48 -15.22
C HIS A 4 8.69 8.64 -15.81
N GLY A 5 8.48 7.98 -16.96
CA GLY A 5 9.52 7.25 -17.70
C GLY A 5 10.43 6.37 -16.82
N MET A 6 11.74 6.51 -17.02
CA MET A 6 12.79 5.74 -16.33
C MET A 6 13.16 6.26 -14.93
N LEU A 7 12.64 7.41 -14.48
CA LEU A 7 12.90 7.96 -13.13
C LEU A 7 12.58 6.92 -12.05
N ARG A 8 11.54 6.11 -12.28
CA ARG A 8 11.09 5.01 -11.41
C ARG A 8 12.10 3.89 -11.22
N ALA A 9 12.98 3.70 -12.19
CA ALA A 9 14.00 2.65 -12.19
C ALA A 9 15.41 3.18 -11.90
N ARG A 10 15.58 4.49 -11.72
CA ARG A 10 16.89 5.15 -11.57
C ARG A 10 16.94 6.01 -10.31
N PRO A 11 17.22 5.41 -9.14
CA PRO A 11 17.29 6.14 -7.87
C PRO A 11 18.27 7.32 -7.88
N HIS A 12 19.34 7.25 -8.68
CA HIS A 12 20.32 8.34 -8.83
C HIS A 12 19.73 9.61 -9.48
N GLU A 13 18.67 9.50 -10.28
CA GLU A 13 17.94 10.66 -10.83
C GLU A 13 17.04 11.32 -9.76
N LEU A 14 16.71 10.61 -8.68
CA LEU A 14 15.91 11.11 -7.55
C LEU A 14 16.78 11.71 -6.43
N LEU A 15 17.93 11.09 -6.16
CA LEU A 15 18.95 11.59 -5.25
C LEU A 15 20.33 11.20 -5.81
N PRO A 16 21.11 12.14 -6.36
CA PRO A 16 22.45 11.86 -6.84
C PRO A 16 23.31 11.20 -5.76
N GLY A 17 24.10 10.20 -6.15
CA GLY A 17 24.94 9.45 -5.21
C GLY A 17 24.23 8.35 -4.42
N THR A 18 22.93 8.11 -4.64
CA THR A 18 22.22 7.00 -3.99
C THR A 18 22.94 5.67 -4.21
N LEU A 19 23.31 5.01 -3.10
CA LEU A 19 23.92 3.67 -3.09
C LEU A 19 22.96 2.60 -2.59
N ARG A 20 22.07 2.95 -1.66
CA ARG A 20 21.15 2.01 -1.00
C ARG A 20 19.77 2.61 -0.79
N VAL A 21 18.81 1.72 -0.57
CA VAL A 21 17.44 2.06 -0.18
C VAL A 21 17.11 1.30 1.10
N ILE A 22 16.74 2.03 2.15
CA ILE A 22 16.17 1.43 3.35
C ILE A 22 14.65 1.40 3.15
N SER A 23 14.08 0.20 3.07
CA SER A 23 12.63 0.01 2.96
C SER A 23 12.05 -0.21 4.34
N VAL A 24 10.95 0.47 4.67
CA VAL A 24 10.24 0.31 5.94
C VAL A 24 8.78 0.00 5.71
N ARG A 25 8.13 -0.54 6.76
CA ARG A 25 6.68 -0.75 6.79
C ARG A 25 6.06 -0.14 8.03
N MET A 26 4.79 0.26 7.93
CA MET A 26 4.01 0.75 9.08
C MET A 26 2.58 0.24 9.02
N ASN A 27 2.16 -0.56 10.01
CA ASN A 27 0.82 -1.12 10.07
C ASN A 27 -0.22 0.00 10.22
N TYR A 28 -1.35 -0.10 9.50
CA TYR A 28 -2.42 0.91 9.54
C TYR A 28 -3.77 0.39 10.02
N LEU A 29 -3.93 -0.92 10.21
CA LEU A 29 -5.22 -1.50 10.54
C LEU A 29 -5.71 -1.06 11.93
N PRO A 30 -6.79 -0.28 12.06
CA PRO A 30 -7.30 0.12 13.37
C PRO A 30 -8.10 -1.01 14.03
N ALA A 31 -8.18 -1.02 15.36
CA ALA A 31 -8.95 -2.02 16.11
C ALA A 31 -10.43 -2.08 15.70
N ASN A 32 -11.06 -0.93 15.42
CA ASN A 32 -12.44 -0.83 14.98
C ASN A 32 -12.55 -0.56 13.47
N ALA A 33 -12.01 -1.48 12.67
CA ALA A 33 -12.03 -1.35 11.22
C ALA A 33 -13.42 -1.54 10.61
N ALA A 34 -14.42 -2.11 11.30
CA ALA A 34 -15.83 -2.15 10.87
C ALA A 34 -16.11 -2.64 9.42
N PHE A 35 -15.22 -3.46 8.83
CA PHE A 35 -15.31 -3.89 7.42
C PHE A 35 -16.67 -4.48 7.05
N ALA A 36 -17.06 -5.53 7.79
CA ALA A 36 -18.25 -6.32 7.48
C ALA A 36 -19.54 -5.52 7.70
N SER A 37 -19.61 -4.68 8.73
CA SER A 37 -20.79 -3.86 9.00
C SER A 37 -21.01 -2.80 7.94
N THR A 38 -19.94 -2.16 7.44
CA THR A 38 -20.05 -1.17 6.35
C THR A 38 -20.41 -1.85 5.03
N LEU A 39 -19.70 -2.92 4.64
CA LEU A 39 -19.94 -3.59 3.35
C LEU A 39 -21.32 -4.25 3.25
N LYS A 40 -21.92 -4.67 4.38
CA LYS A 40 -23.27 -5.28 4.39
C LYS A 40 -24.41 -4.27 4.34
N ASN A 41 -24.14 -2.98 4.60
CA ASN A 41 -25.18 -1.96 4.65
C ASN A 41 -25.12 -1.08 3.38
N PRO A 42 -26.07 -1.24 2.44
CA PRO A 42 -26.07 -0.46 1.20
C PRO A 42 -26.32 1.04 1.40
N LYS A 43 -26.77 1.47 2.59
CA LYS A 43 -26.96 2.88 2.94
C LYS A 43 -25.68 3.59 3.41
N LEU A 44 -24.57 2.85 3.51
CA LEU A 44 -23.28 3.37 3.93
C LEU A 44 -22.28 3.27 2.79
N GLY A 45 -21.45 4.29 2.63
CA GLY A 45 -20.28 4.25 1.76
C GLY A 45 -19.12 3.52 2.43
N TYR A 46 -18.45 2.67 1.68
CA TYR A 46 -17.22 2.00 2.08
C TYR A 46 -16.01 2.78 1.59
N VAL A 47 -15.19 3.21 2.54
CA VAL A 47 -13.86 3.78 2.33
C VAL A 47 -12.82 2.75 2.77
N SER A 48 -11.85 2.46 1.91
CA SER A 48 -10.75 1.55 2.21
C SER A 48 -10.02 1.97 3.49
N ARG A 49 -9.58 0.98 4.29
CA ARG A 49 -9.08 1.23 5.65
C ARG A 49 -7.80 2.03 5.70
N TYR A 50 -7.03 2.07 4.61
CA TYR A 50 -5.83 2.91 4.56
C TYR A 50 -6.18 4.41 4.52
N ALA A 51 -7.42 4.78 4.12
CA ALA A 51 -7.83 6.16 3.88
C ALA A 51 -8.76 6.73 4.97
N LEU A 52 -8.99 6.00 6.07
CA LEU A 52 -9.92 6.43 7.13
C LEU A 52 -9.35 7.49 8.08
N GLY A 53 -8.03 7.47 8.27
CA GLY A 53 -7.32 8.33 9.21
C GLY A 53 -6.85 9.65 8.61
N ARG A 54 -5.82 10.22 9.21
CA ARG A 54 -5.01 11.29 8.62
C ARG A 54 -4.19 10.73 7.45
N ASP A 55 -3.85 11.65 6.55
CA ASP A 55 -3.00 11.39 5.40
C ASP A 55 -1.65 10.77 5.81
N TYR A 56 -1.49 9.49 5.50
CA TYR A 56 -0.32 8.71 5.87
C TYR A 56 0.98 9.22 5.23
N HIS A 57 0.90 9.89 4.08
CA HIS A 57 2.06 10.42 3.37
C HIS A 57 2.85 11.38 4.24
N LYS A 58 2.15 12.27 4.95
CA LYS A 58 2.78 13.27 5.84
C LYS A 58 3.45 12.59 7.04
N LEU A 59 2.75 11.66 7.67
CA LEU A 59 3.25 10.95 8.85
C LEU A 59 4.48 10.11 8.52
N LEU A 60 4.41 9.24 7.50
CA LEU A 60 5.51 8.37 7.12
C LEU A 60 6.72 9.17 6.63
N ARG A 61 6.51 10.20 5.80
CA ARG A 61 7.62 11.04 5.31
C ARG A 61 8.34 11.74 6.46
N ASN A 62 7.61 12.23 7.46
CA ASN A 62 8.20 12.84 8.65
C ASN A 62 8.97 11.81 9.48
N ARG A 63 8.46 10.59 9.67
CA ARG A 63 9.15 9.52 10.40
C ARG A 63 10.42 9.06 9.66
N LEU A 64 10.36 8.91 8.34
CA LEU A 64 11.53 8.60 7.51
C LEU A 64 12.58 9.70 7.55
N LYS A 65 12.16 10.97 7.56
CA LYS A 65 13.10 12.09 7.72
C LYS A 65 13.83 12.00 9.05
N LYS A 66 13.11 11.75 10.15
CA LYS A 66 13.70 11.56 11.48
C LYS A 66 14.66 10.36 11.51
N LEU A 67 14.31 9.26 10.84
CA LEU A 67 15.21 8.11 10.70
C LEU A 67 16.51 8.51 9.98
N GLY A 68 16.42 9.25 8.87
CA GLY A 68 17.60 9.77 8.17
C GLY A 68 18.45 10.71 9.05
N GLU A 69 17.81 11.62 9.78
CA GLU A 69 18.47 12.51 10.75
C GLU A 69 19.19 11.72 11.87
N MET A 70 18.59 10.63 12.36
CA MET A 70 19.22 9.75 13.34
C MET A 70 20.44 9.03 12.76
N ILE A 71 20.35 8.47 11.54
CA ILE A 71 21.48 7.81 10.89
C ILE A 71 22.61 8.82 10.62
N GLN A 72 22.27 10.06 10.24
CA GLN A 72 23.23 11.12 9.99
C GLN A 72 24.12 11.41 11.21
N GLN A 73 23.60 11.28 12.43
CA GLN A 73 24.39 11.45 13.67
C GLN A 73 25.51 10.41 13.84
N HIS A 74 25.45 9.31 13.11
CA HIS A 74 26.43 8.22 13.15
C HIS A 74 27.35 8.19 11.91
N CYS A 75 27.22 9.15 11.00
CA CYS A 75 27.97 9.20 9.75
C CYS A 75 28.82 10.48 9.67
N VAL A 76 30.00 10.42 9.04
CA VAL A 76 30.78 11.62 8.73
C VAL A 76 30.03 12.54 7.77
N SER A 77 29.35 11.94 6.79
CA SER A 77 28.43 12.60 5.87
C SER A 77 27.34 11.61 5.48
N LEU A 78 26.13 12.12 5.28
CA LEU A 78 25.00 11.36 4.79
C LEU A 78 24.09 12.30 4.00
N ASN A 79 23.85 11.97 2.74
CA ASN A 79 22.72 12.50 1.99
C ASN A 79 21.61 11.45 1.97
N PHE A 80 20.39 11.88 2.31
CA PHE A 80 19.24 11.01 2.27
C PHE A 80 18.00 11.73 1.74
N ARG A 81 17.04 10.96 1.22
CA ARG A 81 15.75 11.49 0.78
C ARG A 81 14.61 10.50 1.03
N PRO A 82 13.56 10.89 1.77
CA PRO A 82 12.42 10.02 2.06
C PRO A 82 11.39 10.02 0.92
N PHE A 83 10.78 8.86 0.68
CA PHE A 83 9.74 8.62 -0.32
C PHE A 83 8.61 7.78 0.28
N VAL A 84 7.37 8.12 -0.10
CA VAL A 84 6.12 7.45 0.30
C VAL A 84 5.10 7.75 -0.80
N ASP A 85 4.63 6.72 -1.52
CA ASP A 85 3.53 6.54 -2.51
C ASP A 85 3.39 7.60 -3.63
N SER A 86 3.64 8.87 -3.34
CA SER A 86 3.50 10.02 -4.23
C SER A 86 4.70 10.28 -5.14
N ALA A 87 5.74 9.44 -5.10
CA ALA A 87 6.99 9.67 -5.82
C ALA A 87 7.24 8.63 -6.90
N PRO A 88 8.03 8.95 -7.95
CA PRO A 88 8.37 7.99 -8.98
C PRO A 88 9.44 7.01 -8.46
N ILE A 89 9.09 6.18 -7.49
CA ILE A 89 9.88 5.04 -7.03
C ILE A 89 9.00 3.79 -7.00
N LEU A 90 9.58 2.62 -7.28
CA LEU A 90 8.86 1.35 -7.24
C LEU A 90 8.99 0.72 -5.85
N GLU A 91 8.14 1.17 -4.93
CA GLU A 91 8.16 0.76 -3.50
C GLU A 91 8.05 -0.75 -3.33
N ARG A 92 7.09 -1.40 -4.01
CA ARG A 92 6.84 -2.83 -3.85
C ARG A 92 8.04 -3.70 -4.27
N PRO A 93 8.65 -3.53 -5.47
CA PRO A 93 9.89 -4.22 -5.81
C PRO A 93 11.05 -3.95 -4.85
N LEU A 94 11.15 -2.75 -4.26
CA LEU A 94 12.19 -2.44 -3.29
C LEU A 94 11.94 -3.15 -1.95
N ALA A 95 10.71 -3.14 -1.46
CA ALA A 95 10.28 -3.85 -0.27
C ALA A 95 10.49 -5.37 -0.38
N GLU A 96 10.20 -5.96 -1.55
CA GLU A 96 10.47 -7.38 -1.83
C GLU A 96 11.97 -7.68 -1.79
N LYS A 97 12.79 -6.85 -2.45
CA LYS A 97 14.26 -7.00 -2.43
C LYS A 97 14.85 -6.81 -1.04
N ALA A 98 14.27 -5.95 -0.22
CA ALA A 98 14.66 -5.69 1.15
C ALA A 98 14.14 -6.75 2.14
N GLY A 99 13.50 -7.82 1.67
CA GLY A 99 13.03 -8.90 2.54
C GLY A 99 11.83 -8.52 3.43
N LEU A 100 11.14 -7.41 3.18
CA LEU A 100 9.94 -7.04 3.94
C LEU A 100 8.76 -7.99 3.68
N GLY A 101 8.82 -8.76 2.61
CA GLY A 101 7.76 -9.67 2.21
C GLY A 101 7.94 -10.15 0.77
N TRP A 102 6.90 -10.77 0.23
CA TRP A 102 6.83 -11.18 -1.16
C TRP A 102 5.64 -10.52 -1.86
N THR A 103 5.69 -10.38 -3.17
CA THR A 103 4.54 -9.90 -3.95
C THR A 103 3.43 -10.97 -3.95
N GLY A 104 2.27 -10.67 -3.38
CA GLY A 104 1.09 -11.54 -3.45
C GLY A 104 0.45 -11.55 -4.83
N LYS A 105 -0.41 -12.54 -5.12
CA LYS A 105 -1.13 -12.61 -6.41
C LYS A 105 -2.02 -11.41 -6.70
N HIS A 106 -2.41 -10.65 -5.68
CA HIS A 106 -3.10 -9.36 -5.78
C HIS A 106 -2.17 -8.15 -5.93
N SER A 107 -0.87 -8.37 -6.19
CA SER A 107 0.18 -7.36 -6.43
C SER A 107 0.58 -6.45 -5.25
N LEU A 108 0.11 -6.72 -4.03
CA LEU A 108 0.59 -6.03 -2.82
C LEU A 108 1.66 -6.89 -2.12
N ILE A 109 2.50 -6.26 -1.30
CA ILE A 109 3.46 -6.99 -0.47
C ILE A 109 2.72 -7.71 0.66
N LEU A 110 3.06 -8.99 0.82
CA LEU A 110 2.62 -9.85 1.91
C LEU A 110 3.79 -10.15 2.83
N ASN A 111 3.57 -10.01 4.13
CA ASN A 111 4.51 -10.34 5.19
C ASN A 111 3.92 -11.46 6.05
N ARG A 112 4.77 -12.42 6.43
CA ARG A 112 4.36 -13.61 7.19
C ARG A 112 3.77 -13.28 8.57
N GLU A 113 4.22 -12.20 9.18
CA GLU A 113 3.86 -11.78 10.55
C GLU A 113 2.94 -10.55 10.60
N ALA A 114 2.67 -9.92 9.46
CA ALA A 114 1.87 -8.69 9.40
C ALA A 114 0.79 -8.68 8.30
N GLY A 115 0.72 -9.71 7.45
CA GLY A 115 -0.20 -9.74 6.32
C GLY A 115 0.14 -8.65 5.30
N SER A 116 -0.81 -7.78 4.96
CA SER A 116 -0.70 -6.73 3.94
C SER A 116 -1.22 -5.37 4.39
N PHE A 117 -1.78 -5.25 5.60
CA PHE A 117 -2.34 -4.01 6.12
C PHE A 117 -1.28 -3.07 6.69
N PHE A 118 -0.30 -2.71 5.86
CA PHE A 118 0.74 -1.74 6.17
C PHE A 118 1.04 -0.85 4.97
N PHE A 119 1.52 0.35 5.28
CA PHE A 119 2.14 1.25 4.30
C PHE A 119 3.60 0.89 4.09
N LEU A 120 4.12 1.22 2.91
CA LEU A 120 5.54 1.18 2.59
C LEU A 120 6.14 2.59 2.64
N GLY A 121 7.46 2.65 2.77
CA GLY A 121 8.21 3.87 2.58
C GLY A 121 9.71 3.59 2.40
N GLU A 122 10.37 4.47 1.68
CA GLU A 122 11.75 4.28 1.24
C GLU A 122 12.61 5.47 1.61
N LEU A 123 13.80 5.18 2.14
CA LEU A 123 14.84 6.17 2.38
C LEU A 123 16.00 5.88 1.44
N LEU A 124 16.17 6.71 0.42
CA LEU A 124 17.38 6.68 -0.40
C LEU A 124 18.54 7.22 0.43
N VAL A 125 19.69 6.54 0.40
CA VAL A 125 20.90 6.94 1.12
C VAL A 125 22.15 6.74 0.25
N ASP A 126 23.17 7.56 0.47
CA ASP A 126 24.47 7.51 -0.22
C ASP A 126 25.56 6.73 0.55
N ILE A 127 25.17 5.99 1.58
CA ILE A 127 26.08 5.12 2.36
C ILE A 127 25.95 3.64 1.96
N PRO A 128 27.05 2.87 1.96
CA PRO A 128 27.07 1.49 1.47
C PRO A 128 26.63 0.49 2.55
N LEU A 129 25.36 0.55 2.95
CA LEU A 129 24.77 -0.43 3.88
C LEU A 129 24.81 -1.85 3.30
N PRO A 130 24.85 -2.89 4.16
CA PRO A 130 24.63 -4.27 3.72
C PRO A 130 23.24 -4.43 3.09
N VAL A 131 23.09 -5.46 2.25
CA VAL A 131 21.85 -5.72 1.52
C VAL A 131 21.17 -6.94 2.12
N ASP A 132 19.88 -6.80 2.41
CA ASP A 132 19.03 -7.90 2.87
C ASP A 132 18.73 -8.89 1.73
N GLN A 133 18.16 -10.05 2.09
CA GLN A 133 17.74 -11.05 1.11
C GLN A 133 16.21 -11.09 1.00
N PRO A 134 15.67 -11.27 -0.22
CA PRO A 134 14.25 -11.53 -0.39
C PRO A 134 13.80 -12.76 0.38
N VAL A 135 12.53 -12.77 0.78
CA VAL A 135 11.89 -13.93 1.42
C VAL A 135 11.18 -14.80 0.39
N GLU A 136 10.94 -16.06 0.72
CA GLU A 136 10.21 -16.97 -0.15
C GLU A 136 8.73 -16.57 -0.32
N GLU A 137 8.22 -16.78 -1.53
CA GLU A 137 6.82 -16.56 -1.90
C GLU A 137 5.89 -17.52 -1.14
N GLY A 138 4.79 -16.99 -0.61
CA GLY A 138 3.91 -17.71 0.30
C GLY A 138 2.49 -17.94 -0.20
N CYS A 139 2.09 -17.56 -1.42
CA CYS A 139 0.70 -17.79 -1.85
C CYS A 139 0.44 -19.23 -2.27
N GLY A 140 1.45 -19.93 -2.81
CA GLY A 140 1.31 -21.31 -3.29
C GLY A 140 0.14 -21.46 -4.27
N LYS A 141 -0.72 -22.47 -4.06
CA LYS A 141 -1.89 -22.73 -4.93
C LYS A 141 -3.11 -21.85 -4.65
N CYS A 142 -3.07 -20.96 -3.66
CA CYS A 142 -4.22 -20.11 -3.29
C CYS A 142 -4.64 -19.18 -4.45
N VAL A 143 -5.94 -19.03 -4.67
CA VAL A 143 -6.54 -18.12 -5.68
C VAL A 143 -7.66 -17.25 -5.08
N ALA A 144 -7.72 -17.13 -3.75
CA ALA A 144 -8.83 -16.49 -3.04
C ALA A 144 -9.03 -15.03 -3.45
N CYS A 145 -7.95 -14.24 -3.54
CA CYS A 145 -8.02 -12.83 -3.95
C CYS A 145 -8.53 -12.65 -5.38
N MET A 146 -8.15 -13.56 -6.29
CA MET A 146 -8.62 -13.55 -7.68
C MET A 146 -10.11 -13.88 -7.75
N THR A 147 -10.54 -14.87 -6.95
CA THR A 147 -11.92 -15.35 -6.91
C THR A 147 -12.88 -14.31 -6.33
N ILE A 148 -12.47 -13.56 -5.30
CA ILE A 148 -13.35 -12.58 -4.64
C ILE A 148 -13.44 -11.26 -5.40
N CYS A 149 -12.48 -10.96 -6.29
CA CYS A 149 -12.38 -9.64 -6.92
C CYS A 149 -13.67 -9.35 -7.73
N PRO A 150 -14.51 -8.37 -7.33
CA PRO A 150 -15.86 -8.25 -7.88
C PRO A 150 -15.89 -7.99 -9.38
N THR A 151 -14.87 -7.30 -9.88
CA THR A 151 -14.71 -6.93 -11.28
C THR A 151 -13.74 -7.84 -12.03
N GLY A 152 -13.18 -8.87 -11.39
CA GLY A 152 -12.16 -9.72 -12.00
C GLY A 152 -10.92 -8.93 -12.44
N ALA A 153 -10.52 -7.91 -11.67
CA ALA A 153 -9.36 -7.07 -12.00
C ALA A 153 -8.02 -7.82 -11.87
N ILE A 154 -7.95 -8.89 -11.07
CA ILE A 154 -6.76 -9.75 -10.99
C ILE A 154 -6.89 -10.83 -12.06
N VAL A 155 -6.39 -10.54 -13.25
CA VAL A 155 -6.61 -11.34 -14.47
C VAL A 155 -5.77 -12.62 -14.52
N GLU A 156 -4.63 -12.61 -13.84
CA GLU A 156 -3.74 -13.76 -13.60
C GLU A 156 -2.92 -13.47 -12.33
N PRO A 157 -2.24 -14.47 -11.74
CA PRO A 157 -1.36 -14.22 -10.59
C PRO A 157 -0.40 -13.05 -10.85
N TYR A 158 -0.37 -12.09 -9.91
CA TYR A 158 0.53 -10.93 -9.90
C TYR A 158 0.19 -9.83 -10.93
N THR A 159 -0.80 -10.04 -11.79
CA THR A 159 -1.22 -9.08 -12.82
C THR A 159 -2.61 -8.52 -12.51
N VAL A 160 -2.68 -7.19 -12.32
CA VAL A 160 -3.92 -6.46 -12.07
C VAL A 160 -4.22 -5.52 -13.24
N ASP A 161 -5.39 -5.69 -13.87
CA ASP A 161 -5.93 -4.71 -14.81
C ASP A 161 -6.51 -3.53 -14.04
N ALA A 162 -5.76 -2.44 -13.98
CA ALA A 162 -6.16 -1.21 -13.31
C ALA A 162 -7.51 -0.67 -13.82
N ARG A 163 -7.84 -0.85 -15.10
CA ARG A 163 -9.10 -0.38 -15.72
C ARG A 163 -10.34 -1.09 -15.15
N ARG A 164 -10.14 -2.18 -14.43
CA ARG A 164 -11.20 -2.94 -13.75
C ARG A 164 -11.10 -2.83 -12.23
N CYS A 165 -9.96 -2.41 -11.69
CA CYS A 165 -9.72 -2.40 -10.26
C CYS A 165 -10.54 -1.30 -9.59
N ILE A 166 -11.48 -1.66 -8.71
CA ILE A 166 -12.34 -0.72 -7.98
C ILE A 166 -11.52 0.38 -7.27
N SER A 167 -10.36 0.01 -6.72
CA SER A 167 -9.46 0.98 -6.09
C SER A 167 -9.00 2.05 -7.08
N TYR A 168 -8.51 1.65 -8.26
CA TYR A 168 -8.12 2.59 -9.31
C TYR A 168 -9.31 3.42 -9.82
N LEU A 169 -10.46 2.78 -10.06
CA LEU A 169 -11.66 3.44 -10.56
C LEU A 169 -12.19 4.54 -9.64
N THR A 170 -12.08 4.35 -8.32
CA THR A 170 -12.60 5.30 -7.32
C THR A 170 -11.59 6.37 -6.90
N ILE A 171 -10.33 6.24 -7.28
CA ILE A 171 -9.25 7.13 -6.80
C ILE A 171 -8.56 7.87 -7.96
N GLU A 172 -8.24 7.16 -9.03
CA GLU A 172 -7.29 7.62 -10.05
C GLU A 172 -7.93 7.85 -11.44
N LEU A 173 -9.08 7.22 -11.72
CA LEU A 173 -9.73 7.36 -13.01
C LEU A 173 -10.43 8.72 -13.13
N GLU A 174 -9.97 9.54 -14.06
CA GLU A 174 -10.65 10.77 -14.47
C GLU A 174 -11.78 10.47 -15.47
N GLY A 175 -12.92 11.16 -15.35
CA GLY A 175 -14.01 11.05 -16.33
C GLY A 175 -15.13 10.06 -16.00
N GLY A 176 -15.10 9.45 -14.81
CA GLY A 176 -16.15 8.55 -14.30
C GLY A 176 -15.90 7.08 -14.63
N ASP A 177 -16.39 6.21 -13.76
CA ASP A 177 -16.24 4.76 -13.85
C ASP A 177 -17.08 4.15 -14.99
N PRO A 178 -16.60 3.08 -15.66
CA PRO A 178 -17.33 2.39 -16.73
C PRO A 178 -18.69 1.88 -16.25
N GLU A 179 -19.75 2.13 -17.04
CA GLU A 179 -21.13 1.84 -16.63
C GLU A 179 -21.35 0.36 -16.32
N GLU A 180 -20.67 -0.53 -17.05
CA GLU A 180 -20.75 -1.97 -16.85
C GLU A 180 -20.14 -2.45 -15.53
N LEU A 181 -19.26 -1.67 -14.90
CA LEU A 181 -18.60 -2.01 -13.64
C LEU A 181 -19.35 -1.46 -12.43
N ARG A 182 -20.18 -0.42 -12.58
CA ARG A 182 -20.96 0.21 -11.50
C ARG A 182 -21.70 -0.78 -10.61
N PRO A 183 -22.49 -1.74 -11.15
CA PRO A 183 -23.24 -2.67 -10.29
C PRO A 183 -22.34 -3.57 -9.44
N LEU A 184 -21.10 -3.82 -9.88
CA LEU A 184 -20.14 -4.69 -9.21
C LEU A 184 -19.37 -3.97 -8.09
N MET A 185 -19.34 -2.63 -8.11
CA MET A 185 -18.64 -1.82 -7.11
C MET A 185 -19.35 -1.84 -5.75
N GLY A 186 -20.68 -2.04 -5.75
CA GLY A 186 -21.50 -2.01 -4.56
C GLY A 186 -21.42 -0.65 -3.88
N ASN A 187 -21.17 -0.62 -2.58
CA ASN A 187 -21.06 0.61 -1.82
C ASN A 187 -19.62 1.14 -1.66
N ARG A 188 -18.66 0.68 -2.46
CA ARG A 188 -17.25 1.13 -2.38
C ARG A 188 -17.09 2.48 -3.08
N ILE A 189 -16.86 3.53 -2.29
CA ILE A 189 -16.81 4.91 -2.78
C ILE A 189 -15.39 5.48 -2.82
N TYR A 190 -14.42 4.86 -2.12
CA TYR A 190 -13.01 5.26 -2.17
C TYR A 190 -12.11 4.08 -1.78
N GLY A 191 -11.41 3.49 -2.75
CA GLY A 191 -10.59 2.31 -2.54
C GLY A 191 -11.40 1.00 -2.41
N CYS A 192 -10.69 -0.12 -2.35
CA CYS A 192 -11.28 -1.46 -2.18
C CYS A 192 -10.30 -2.37 -1.43
N ASP A 193 -10.78 -3.08 -0.40
CA ASP A 193 -9.94 -3.98 0.41
C ASP A 193 -10.24 -5.47 0.17
N ASP A 194 -11.15 -5.82 -0.75
CA ASP A 194 -11.68 -7.20 -0.87
C ASP A 194 -10.58 -8.25 -1.06
N CYS A 195 -9.59 -7.96 -1.92
CA CYS A 195 -8.48 -8.85 -2.19
C CYS A 195 -7.55 -9.05 -0.98
N GLN A 196 -7.46 -8.04 -0.09
CA GLN A 196 -6.77 -8.15 1.19
C GLN A 196 -7.67 -8.90 2.19
N LEU A 197 -8.93 -8.52 2.33
CA LEU A 197 -9.86 -9.11 3.30
C LEU A 197 -9.97 -10.63 3.20
N ILE A 198 -9.95 -11.17 1.98
CA ILE A 198 -10.01 -12.62 1.77
C ILE A 198 -8.65 -13.31 1.91
N CYS A 199 -7.54 -12.56 1.89
CA CYS A 199 -6.20 -13.14 1.86
C CYS A 199 -5.91 -13.84 3.19
N PRO A 200 -5.57 -15.14 3.18
CA PRO A 200 -5.38 -15.91 4.41
C PRO A 200 -4.22 -15.39 5.28
N TRP A 201 -3.24 -14.71 4.68
CA TRP A 201 -2.12 -14.11 5.39
C TRP A 201 -2.52 -12.90 6.26
N ASN A 202 -3.65 -12.26 5.98
CA ASN A 202 -4.13 -11.13 6.80
C ASN A 202 -4.70 -11.57 8.15
N ARG A 203 -4.82 -12.88 8.42
CA ARG A 203 -5.06 -13.37 9.79
C ARG A 203 -3.91 -13.04 10.75
N TYR A 204 -2.72 -12.79 10.21
CA TYR A 204 -1.53 -12.42 10.97
C TYR A 204 -1.34 -10.89 11.03
N SER A 205 -2.28 -10.11 10.49
CA SER A 205 -2.16 -8.67 10.52
C SER A 205 -2.23 -8.12 11.93
N GLN A 206 -1.28 -7.26 12.24
CA GLN A 206 -1.18 -6.59 13.53
C GLN A 206 -1.93 -5.26 13.46
N LEU A 207 -2.64 -4.95 14.54
CA LEU A 207 -3.30 -3.66 14.68
C LEU A 207 -2.25 -2.55 14.81
N THR A 208 -2.61 -1.37 14.34
CA THR A 208 -1.81 -0.17 14.55
C THR A 208 -2.05 0.41 15.94
N THR A 209 -1.00 0.96 16.54
CA THR A 209 -1.08 1.80 17.73
C THR A 209 -0.97 3.29 17.39
N GLU A 210 -0.96 3.63 16.09
CA GLU A 210 -0.88 5.01 15.62
C GLU A 210 -2.27 5.64 15.60
N GLU A 211 -2.49 6.62 16.47
CA GLU A 211 -3.76 7.33 16.58
C GLU A 211 -4.11 8.09 15.30
N ASP A 212 -3.10 8.57 14.55
CA ASP A 212 -3.33 9.25 13.27
C ASP A 212 -4.02 8.35 12.23
N PHE A 213 -3.96 7.01 12.37
CA PHE A 213 -4.68 6.07 11.49
C PHE A 213 -6.08 5.71 12.00
N SER A 214 -6.49 6.24 13.16
CA SER A 214 -7.83 6.03 13.67
C SER A 214 -8.87 6.68 12.76
N PRO A 215 -10.00 6.00 12.49
CA PRO A 215 -11.01 6.54 11.59
C PRO A 215 -11.55 7.89 12.03
N ARG A 216 -11.56 8.86 11.12
CA ARG A 216 -12.28 10.12 11.32
C ARG A 216 -13.78 9.84 11.18
N LYS A 217 -14.60 10.33 12.13
CA LYS A 217 -16.06 10.09 12.14
C LYS A 217 -16.74 10.26 10.77
N PRO A 218 -16.46 11.31 9.97
CA PRO A 218 -17.12 11.48 8.68
C PRO A 218 -16.76 10.43 7.61
N LEU A 219 -15.63 9.73 7.78
CA LEU A 219 -15.09 8.79 6.78
C LEU A 219 -15.32 7.31 7.15
N HIS A 220 -15.61 7.02 8.42
CA HIS A 220 -15.71 5.62 8.91
C HIS A 220 -16.88 4.85 8.28
N ALA A 221 -18.02 5.53 8.13
CA ALA A 221 -19.24 4.99 7.54
C ALA A 221 -20.14 6.15 7.05
N PRO A 222 -19.73 6.88 5.99
CA PRO A 222 -20.52 7.97 5.45
C PRO A 222 -21.89 7.47 4.96
N GLU A 223 -22.95 8.21 5.24
CA GLU A 223 -24.28 7.90 4.72
C GLU A 223 -24.31 8.17 3.21
N THR A 224 -24.85 7.23 2.44
CA THR A 224 -25.13 7.42 1.01
C THR A 224 -26.63 7.66 0.87
N HIS A 225 -27.01 8.87 0.49
CA HIS A 225 -28.40 9.23 0.16
C HIS A 225 -28.83 8.62 -1.17
#